data_AF-A0A670ZG66-F1
#
_entry.id   AF-A0A670ZG66-F1
#
_cell.length_a   1.000
_cell.length_b   1.000
_cell.length_c   1.000
_cell.angle_alpha   90.00
_cell.angle_beta   90.00
_cell.angle_gamma   90.00
#
_symmetry.space_group_name_H-M   'P 1'
#
loop_
_entity.id
_entity.type
_entity.pdbx_description
1 polymer ?
#
loop_
_entity_poly.entity_id
_entity_poly.type
_entity_poly.pdbx_seq_one_letter_code
_entity_poly.pdbx_strand_id
1 'polypeptide(L)'
;MMVRRGIIGLSRIVVVLVFLCCAASMFYMFTCTPKGNLQQTAFLRVISPIGKKESQAILQKGEEYYWDHINSLKRQIAELKDKLQEKSKPLKNMQGQDTDILGVRLDLGNSEKSQKTLLQFLHSQIDKAEIHTGIKLPTEYAALPFESFTQQKVYQLEMGLLRHPEEKPVRKDKRDELAEAIESGLEILNRPKSNSSINHRIYSISDFIEGIRRTERDKGTLYELIFKGDKEYEFKRIVLFRPFGPIMNVANENLNMAHTLINIIVPLTKRVSTFQQFMQNFRLVSLLL
;
A
#
# COMPACT_ATOMS: atom_id res chain seq x y z
N MET A 1 55.84 -7.84 58.59
CA MET A 1 54.36 -7.82 58.42
C MET A 1 53.94 -6.37 58.20
N MET A 2 53.48 -5.92 57.02
CA MET A 2 52.65 -4.68 56.89
C MET A 2 52.16 -4.29 55.46
N VAL A 3 52.18 -5.17 54.44
CA VAL A 3 51.68 -4.83 53.07
C VAL A 3 50.51 -5.71 52.64
N ARG A 4 49.54 -5.98 53.53
CA ARG A 4 48.33 -6.75 53.18
C ARG A 4 47.00 -6.06 53.53
N ARG A 5 47.01 -4.89 54.20
CA ARG A 5 45.79 -4.19 54.59
C ARG A 5 45.33 -3.08 53.62
N GLY A 6 46.20 -2.59 52.72
CA GLY A 6 45.84 -1.53 51.76
C GLY A 6 45.06 -2.00 50.53
N ILE A 7 45.35 -3.21 50.03
CA ILE A 7 44.72 -3.74 48.80
C ILE A 7 43.27 -4.18 49.05
N ILE A 8 42.97 -4.65 50.27
CA ILE A 8 41.60 -5.04 50.68
C ILE A 8 40.72 -3.79 50.84
N GLY A 9 41.29 -2.67 51.28
CA GLY A 9 40.58 -1.39 51.39
C GLY A 9 40.19 -0.83 50.01
N LEU A 10 41.13 -0.83 49.06
CA LEU A 10 40.87 -0.40 47.68
C LEU A 10 39.83 -1.26 46.98
N SER A 11 39.89 -2.59 47.13
CA SER A 11 38.85 -3.50 46.60
C SER A 11 37.46 -3.20 47.18
N ARG A 12 37.36 -2.94 48.48
CA ARG A 12 36.08 -2.61 49.12
C ARG A 12 35.55 -1.25 48.67
N ILE A 13 36.43 -0.26 48.48
CA ILE A 13 36.04 1.07 47.98
C ILE A 13 35.54 0.97 46.53
N VAL A 14 36.19 0.19 45.68
CA VAL A 14 35.75 -0.04 44.30
C VAL A 14 34.40 -0.75 44.26
N VAL A 15 34.18 -1.76 45.10
CA VAL A 15 32.88 -2.46 45.18
C VAL A 15 31.77 -1.50 45.65
N VAL A 16 32.05 -0.65 46.64
CA VAL A 16 31.10 0.37 47.11
C VAL A 16 30.79 1.40 46.03
N LEU A 17 31.79 1.83 45.27
CA LEU A 17 31.62 2.79 44.17
C LEU A 17 30.77 2.20 43.03
N VAL A 18 30.98 0.92 42.69
CA VAL A 18 30.16 0.20 41.69
C VAL A 18 28.72 0.08 42.18
N PHE A 19 28.52 -0.25 43.46
CA PHE A 19 27.18 -0.35 44.04
C PHE A 19 26.44 0.99 44.04
N LEU A 20 27.14 2.09 44.35
CA LEU A 20 26.63 3.46 44.26
C LEU A 20 26.28 3.85 42.83
N CYS A 21 27.10 3.47 41.85
CA CYS A 21 26.84 3.72 40.44
C CYS A 21 25.62 2.93 39.93
N CYS A 22 25.49 1.67 40.35
CA CYS A 22 24.30 0.85 40.07
C CYS A 22 23.03 1.44 40.70
N ALA A 23 23.11 1.90 41.95
CA ALA A 23 21.99 2.57 42.61
C ALA A 23 21.61 3.86 41.88
N ALA A 24 22.58 4.69 41.51
CA ALA A 24 22.35 5.91 40.74
C ALA A 24 21.71 5.62 39.37
N SER A 25 22.12 4.53 38.70
CA SER A 25 21.55 4.09 37.43
C SER A 25 20.11 3.60 37.59
N MET A 26 19.81 2.89 38.68
CA MET A 26 18.43 2.49 39.01
C MET A 26 17.55 3.70 39.33
N PHE A 27 18.05 4.67 40.12
CA PHE A 27 17.34 5.92 40.37
C PHE A 27 17.15 6.74 39.09
N TYR A 28 18.13 6.75 38.19
CA TYR A 28 17.99 7.36 36.87
C TYR A 28 16.92 6.64 36.03
N MET A 29 16.86 5.31 36.05
CA MET A 29 15.77 4.57 35.39
C MET A 29 14.40 4.82 36.04
N PHE A 30 14.33 5.02 37.37
CA PHE A 30 13.08 5.37 38.06
C PHE A 30 12.64 6.83 37.81
N THR A 31 13.57 7.75 37.60
CA THR A 31 13.28 9.18 37.38
C THR A 31 13.18 9.56 35.92
N CYS A 32 13.83 8.81 35.03
CA CYS A 32 13.82 8.99 33.57
C CYS A 32 13.08 7.89 32.81
N THR A 33 12.29 7.04 33.48
CA THR A 33 11.24 6.29 32.77
C THR A 33 10.17 7.29 32.35
N PRO A 34 9.98 7.54 31.04
CA PRO A 34 8.81 8.27 30.58
C PRO A 34 7.58 7.50 31.06
N LYS A 35 6.55 8.21 31.52
CA LYS A 35 5.22 7.65 31.83
C LYS A 35 4.67 6.91 30.60
N GLY A 36 5.09 5.67 30.43
CA GLY A 36 4.44 4.67 29.61
C GLY A 36 3.32 4.07 30.43
N ASN A 37 2.09 4.49 30.15
CA ASN A 37 0.84 3.86 30.57
C ASN A 37 0.73 3.43 32.04
N LEU A 38 0.46 4.40 32.90
CA LEU A 38 -0.16 4.20 34.22
C LEU A 38 -1.66 3.81 34.07
N GLN A 39 -1.98 2.90 33.16
CA GLN A 39 -3.34 2.37 32.94
C GLN A 39 -3.46 0.88 33.29
N GLN A 40 -2.36 0.19 33.64
CA GLN A 40 -2.39 -1.22 34.07
C GLN A 40 -2.30 -1.43 35.59
N THR A 41 -1.74 -0.49 36.36
CA THR A 41 -1.64 -0.62 37.83
C THR A 41 -2.85 -0.06 38.58
N ALA A 42 -3.77 0.62 37.90
CA ALA A 42 -5.05 1.07 38.46
C ALA A 42 -6.13 -0.02 38.47
N PHE A 43 -5.92 -1.15 37.78
CA PHE A 43 -6.93 -2.23 37.67
C PHE A 43 -6.94 -3.22 38.85
N LEU A 44 -5.95 -3.17 39.76
CA LEU A 44 -5.82 -4.17 40.83
C LEU A 44 -6.31 -3.71 42.21
N ARG A 45 -6.87 -2.49 42.35
CA ARG A 45 -7.35 -1.98 43.66
C ARG A 45 -8.86 -1.73 43.76
N VAL A 46 -9.67 -2.17 42.80
CA VAL A 46 -11.15 -2.06 42.89
C VAL A 46 -11.79 -3.44 42.83
N ILE A 47 -11.58 -4.25 43.88
CA ILE A 47 -12.47 -5.37 44.18
C ILE A 47 -13.36 -4.91 45.33
N SER A 48 -14.39 -4.13 44.98
CA SER A 48 -15.54 -3.88 45.85
C SER A 48 -16.72 -4.74 45.34
N PRO A 49 -17.51 -5.41 46.21
CA PRO A 49 -18.47 -6.44 45.79
C PRO A 49 -19.67 -5.89 44.97
N ILE A 50 -19.82 -4.58 44.89
CA ILE A 50 -21.00 -3.90 44.34
C ILE A 50 -20.86 -3.60 42.83
N GLY A 51 -19.64 -3.39 42.32
CA GLY A 51 -19.40 -3.15 40.88
C GLY A 51 -19.40 -4.42 40.01
N LYS A 52 -19.23 -5.61 40.61
CA LYS A 52 -19.20 -6.88 39.85
C LYS A 52 -20.55 -7.23 39.23
N LYS A 53 -21.66 -6.90 39.89
CA LYS A 53 -23.02 -7.23 39.40
C LYS A 53 -23.42 -6.36 38.21
N GLU A 54 -23.07 -5.08 38.23
CA GLU A 54 -23.36 -4.17 37.11
C GLU A 54 -22.48 -4.48 35.88
N SER A 55 -21.18 -4.77 36.09
CA SER A 55 -20.29 -5.21 35.00
C SER A 55 -20.73 -6.55 34.39
N GLN A 56 -21.22 -7.50 35.21
CA GLN A 56 -21.77 -8.76 34.72
C GLN A 56 -23.06 -8.57 33.92
N ALA A 57 -23.95 -7.66 34.36
CA ALA A 57 -25.18 -7.35 33.65
C ALA A 57 -24.96 -6.66 32.29
N ILE A 58 -23.92 -5.82 32.18
CA ILE A 58 -23.54 -5.18 30.90
C ILE A 58 -22.95 -6.22 29.93
N LEU A 59 -22.14 -7.16 30.42
CA LEU A 59 -21.61 -8.26 29.60
C LEU A 59 -22.71 -9.19 29.10
N GLN A 60 -23.67 -9.56 29.95
CA GLN A 60 -24.82 -10.39 29.55
C GLN A 60 -25.70 -9.71 28.49
N LYS A 61 -25.97 -8.41 28.63
CA LYS A 61 -26.69 -7.64 27.59
C LYS A 61 -25.96 -7.59 26.25
N GLY A 62 -24.62 -7.55 26.28
CA GLY A 62 -23.80 -7.62 25.08
C GLY A 62 -23.92 -8.98 24.40
N GLU A 63 -23.80 -10.06 25.17
CA GLU A 63 -23.93 -11.44 24.68
C GLU A 63 -25.29 -11.71 24.04
N GLU A 64 -26.39 -11.26 24.66
CA GLU A 64 -27.74 -11.36 24.10
C GLU A 64 -27.86 -10.68 22.73
N TYR A 65 -27.31 -9.46 22.60
CA TYR A 65 -27.30 -8.74 21.32
C TYR A 65 -26.51 -9.49 20.23
N TYR A 66 -25.34 -10.05 20.57
CA TYR A 66 -24.57 -10.84 19.61
C TYR A 66 -25.30 -12.13 19.22
N TRP A 67 -25.95 -12.80 20.16
CA TRP A 67 -26.76 -13.99 19.88
C TRP A 67 -27.92 -13.70 18.94
N ASP A 68 -28.66 -12.61 19.17
CA ASP A 68 -29.76 -12.19 18.31
C ASP A 68 -29.27 -11.83 16.90
N HIS A 69 -28.14 -11.13 16.81
CA HIS A 69 -27.53 -10.78 15.53
C HIS A 69 -27.07 -12.00 14.75
N ILE A 70 -26.42 -12.96 15.41
CA ILE A 70 -25.99 -14.24 14.81
C ILE A 70 -27.20 -15.04 14.35
N ASN A 71 -28.27 -15.10 15.14
CA ASN A 71 -29.49 -15.82 14.77
C ASN A 71 -30.21 -15.17 13.58
N SER A 72 -30.27 -13.83 13.55
CA SER A 72 -30.79 -13.07 12.40
C SER A 72 -30.00 -13.35 11.12
N LEU A 73 -28.66 -13.28 11.19
CA LEU A 73 -27.78 -13.58 10.05
C LEU A 73 -27.91 -15.03 9.59
N LYS A 74 -28.01 -15.98 10.52
CA LYS A 74 -28.22 -17.39 10.20
C LYS A 74 -29.55 -17.61 9.46
N ARG A 75 -30.60 -16.87 9.83
CA ARG A 75 -31.90 -16.90 9.14
C ARG A 75 -31.79 -16.30 7.73
N GLN A 76 -31.08 -15.19 7.57
CA GLN A 76 -30.86 -14.57 6.25
C GLN A 76 -30.06 -15.49 5.31
N ILE A 77 -29.04 -16.17 5.83
CA ILE A 77 -28.26 -17.15 5.06
C ILE A 77 -29.14 -18.32 4.63
N ALA A 78 -30.00 -18.83 5.51
CA ALA A 78 -30.94 -19.89 5.16
C ALA A 78 -31.93 -19.44 4.06
N GLU A 79 -32.51 -18.25 4.19
CA GLU A 79 -33.43 -17.70 3.19
C GLU A 79 -32.77 -17.47 1.82
N LEU A 80 -31.54 -16.94 1.81
CA LEU A 80 -30.76 -16.77 0.59
C LEU A 80 -30.38 -18.11 -0.04
N LYS A 81 -30.06 -19.11 0.79
CA LYS A 81 -29.75 -20.47 0.32
C LYS A 81 -30.97 -21.13 -0.30
N ASP A 82 -32.16 -20.95 0.28
CA ASP A 82 -33.41 -21.46 -0.27
C ASP A 82 -33.77 -20.76 -1.58
N LYS A 83 -33.61 -19.43 -1.67
CA LYS A 83 -33.80 -18.67 -2.92
C LYS A 83 -32.81 -19.11 -4.01
N LEU A 84 -31.56 -19.37 -3.65
CA LEU A 84 -30.57 -19.93 -4.58
C LEU A 84 -30.95 -21.35 -5.02
N GLN A 85 -31.42 -22.18 -4.10
CA GLN A 85 -31.86 -23.54 -4.41
C GLN A 85 -33.10 -23.53 -5.30
N GLU A 86 -34.07 -22.65 -5.05
CA GLU A 86 -35.26 -22.46 -5.88
C GLU A 86 -34.89 -21.99 -7.29
N LYS A 87 -33.96 -21.04 -7.43
CA LYS A 87 -33.47 -20.58 -8.74
C LYS A 87 -32.58 -21.61 -9.44
N SER A 88 -31.93 -22.52 -8.71
CA SER A 88 -31.10 -23.58 -9.31
C SER A 88 -31.90 -24.81 -9.76
N LYS A 89 -33.09 -25.06 -9.22
CA LYS A 89 -34.01 -26.11 -9.70
C LYS A 89 -34.41 -25.98 -11.18
N PRO A 90 -34.84 -24.81 -11.70
CA PRO A 90 -35.15 -24.66 -13.12
C PRO A 90 -33.88 -24.77 -13.99
N LEU A 91 -32.72 -24.33 -13.51
CA LEU A 91 -31.42 -24.52 -14.20
C LEU A 91 -31.04 -26.01 -14.30
N LYS A 92 -31.24 -26.81 -13.25
CA LYS A 92 -31.00 -28.26 -13.28
C LYS A 92 -32.02 -29.01 -14.13
N ASN A 93 -33.28 -28.60 -14.11
CA ASN A 93 -34.33 -29.23 -14.92
C ASN A 93 -34.13 -28.97 -16.43
N MET A 94 -33.49 -27.85 -16.80
CA MET A 94 -33.09 -27.56 -18.18
C MET A 94 -31.85 -28.36 -18.61
N GLN A 95 -31.02 -28.81 -17.66
CA GLN A 95 -29.81 -29.59 -17.92
C GLN A 95 -30.04 -31.12 -17.89
N GLY A 96 -31.21 -31.58 -17.41
CA GLY A 96 -31.58 -32.99 -17.32
C GLY A 96 -32.26 -33.58 -18.56
N GLN A 97 -32.45 -32.81 -19.63
CA GLN A 97 -33.01 -33.30 -20.90
C GLN A 97 -31.97 -33.59 -22.00
N ASP A 98 -30.73 -33.09 -21.87
CA ASP A 98 -29.66 -33.28 -22.86
C ASP A 98 -28.48 -34.06 -22.27
N THR A 99 -28.77 -35.20 -21.67
CA THR A 99 -27.75 -36.22 -21.42
C THR A 99 -28.15 -37.49 -22.13
N ASP A 100 -28.03 -37.50 -23.45
CA ASP A 100 -27.49 -38.68 -24.09
C ASP A 100 -26.92 -38.36 -25.48
N ILE A 101 -25.65 -38.78 -25.64
CA ILE A 101 -24.90 -38.99 -26.88
C ILE A 101 -24.14 -37.75 -27.44
N LEU A 102 -22.84 -37.76 -27.11
CA LEU A 102 -21.71 -37.15 -27.82
C LEU A 102 -21.56 -35.61 -27.86
N GLY A 103 -20.57 -35.16 -27.09
CA GLY A 103 -19.50 -34.36 -27.67
C GLY A 103 -19.52 -32.89 -27.29
N VAL A 104 -18.73 -32.54 -26.27
CA VAL A 104 -17.70 -31.49 -26.34
C VAL A 104 -17.99 -30.37 -27.37
N ARG A 105 -19.10 -29.68 -27.16
CA ARG A 105 -19.41 -28.38 -27.79
C ARG A 105 -20.18 -27.55 -26.78
N LEU A 106 -19.65 -27.51 -25.56
CA LEU A 106 -20.02 -26.49 -24.58
C LEU A 106 -19.77 -25.13 -25.23
N ASP A 107 -20.83 -24.43 -25.61
CA ASP A 107 -21.05 -22.99 -25.40
C ASP A 107 -19.88 -22.01 -25.63
N LEU A 108 -18.90 -22.35 -26.48
CA LEU A 108 -17.79 -21.46 -26.82
C LEU A 108 -18.31 -20.14 -27.40
N GLY A 109 -19.39 -20.20 -28.18
CA GLY A 109 -20.03 -19.02 -28.76
C GLY A 109 -20.70 -18.09 -27.75
N ASN A 110 -21.13 -18.57 -26.58
CA ASN A 110 -21.74 -17.73 -25.55
C ASN A 110 -20.70 -17.24 -24.53
N SER A 111 -19.70 -18.08 -24.22
CA SER A 111 -18.54 -17.71 -23.40
C SER A 111 -17.65 -16.68 -24.09
N GLU A 112 -17.33 -16.85 -25.38
CA GLU A 112 -16.53 -15.87 -26.14
C GLU A 112 -17.27 -14.54 -26.33
N LYS A 113 -18.59 -14.56 -26.52
CA LYS A 113 -19.40 -13.34 -26.55
C LYS A 113 -19.41 -12.64 -25.19
N SER A 114 -19.55 -13.41 -24.11
CA SER A 114 -19.47 -12.88 -22.74
C SER A 114 -18.08 -12.29 -22.44
N GLN A 115 -17.00 -12.97 -22.83
CA GLN A 115 -15.63 -12.48 -22.69
C GLN A 115 -15.39 -11.21 -23.52
N LYS A 116 -15.86 -11.15 -24.77
CA LYS A 116 -15.79 -9.94 -25.59
C LYS A 116 -16.60 -8.79 -24.99
N THR A 117 -17.77 -9.08 -24.43
CA THR A 117 -18.62 -8.09 -23.73
C THR A 117 -17.93 -7.57 -22.47
N LEU A 118 -17.27 -8.43 -21.70
CA LEU A 118 -16.50 -8.05 -20.54
C LEU A 118 -15.31 -7.17 -20.93
N LEU A 119 -14.53 -7.57 -21.94
CA LEU A 119 -13.41 -6.78 -22.44
C LEU A 119 -13.89 -5.40 -22.92
N GLN A 120 -15.01 -5.35 -23.66
CA GLN A 120 -15.61 -4.10 -24.09
C GLN A 120 -16.05 -3.22 -22.91
N PHE A 121 -16.63 -3.82 -21.86
CA PHE A 121 -16.97 -3.11 -20.64
C PHE A 121 -15.72 -2.53 -19.98
N LEU A 122 -14.64 -3.30 -19.85
CA LEU A 122 -13.39 -2.83 -19.24
C LEU A 122 -12.76 -1.69 -20.06
N HIS A 123 -12.76 -1.78 -21.40
CA HIS A 123 -12.37 -0.68 -22.28
C HIS A 123 -13.23 0.56 -22.05
N SER A 124 -14.55 0.41 -21.92
CA SER A 124 -15.44 1.53 -21.61
C SER A 124 -15.17 2.18 -20.25
N GLN A 125 -14.62 1.43 -19.28
CA GLN A 125 -14.20 1.98 -17.99
C GLN A 125 -12.92 2.81 -18.12
N ILE A 126 -11.99 2.39 -18.99
CA ILE A 126 -10.77 3.16 -19.30
C ILE A 126 -11.14 4.48 -19.97
N ASP A 127 -12.08 4.47 -20.93
CA ASP A 127 -12.52 5.69 -21.61
C ASP A 127 -13.16 6.70 -20.64
N LYS A 128 -13.82 6.20 -19.58
CA LYS A 128 -14.41 7.00 -18.50
C LYS A 128 -13.41 7.40 -17.41
N ALA A 129 -12.22 6.81 -17.39
CA ALA A 129 -11.20 7.10 -16.38
C ALA A 129 -10.61 8.51 -16.56
N GLU A 130 -10.01 9.05 -15.50
CA GLU A 130 -9.40 10.39 -15.52
C GLU A 130 -8.40 10.58 -16.67
N ILE A 131 -7.73 9.49 -17.07
CA ILE A 131 -6.57 9.47 -17.97
C ILE A 131 -6.82 10.20 -19.30
N HIS A 132 -8.03 10.07 -19.87
CA HIS A 132 -8.34 10.65 -21.19
C HIS A 132 -9.10 11.97 -21.14
N THR A 133 -9.94 12.17 -20.12
CA THR A 133 -10.89 13.28 -20.06
C THR A 133 -10.58 14.31 -18.98
N GLY A 134 -9.73 13.97 -18.02
CA GLY A 134 -9.49 14.76 -16.81
C GLY A 134 -10.72 14.78 -15.90
N ILE A 135 -10.51 15.04 -14.60
CA ILE A 135 -11.61 15.17 -13.64
C ILE A 135 -11.80 16.63 -13.27
N LYS A 136 -13.06 17.09 -13.30
CA LYS A 136 -13.43 18.38 -12.71
C LYS A 136 -13.34 18.28 -11.20
N LEU A 137 -12.39 19.01 -10.62
CA LEU A 137 -12.22 19.09 -9.18
C LEU A 137 -13.32 19.97 -8.56
N PRO A 138 -13.84 19.60 -7.37
CA PRO A 138 -14.93 20.34 -6.73
C PRO A 138 -14.50 21.72 -6.22
N THR A 139 -13.21 21.90 -5.90
CA THR A 139 -12.65 23.17 -5.39
C THR A 139 -11.24 23.39 -5.95
N GLU A 140 -10.77 24.63 -5.95
CA GLU A 140 -9.40 24.98 -6.35
C GLU A 140 -8.31 24.40 -5.41
N TYR A 141 -8.68 24.04 -4.19
CA TYR A 141 -7.78 23.44 -3.21
C TYR A 141 -7.83 21.91 -3.18
N ALA A 142 -8.67 21.30 -4.02
CA ALA A 142 -8.76 19.84 -4.07
C ALA A 142 -7.45 19.27 -4.65
N ALA A 143 -6.76 18.47 -3.85
CA ALA A 143 -5.60 17.70 -4.28
C ALA A 143 -5.98 16.23 -4.45
N LEU A 144 -5.57 15.63 -5.56
CA LEU A 144 -5.72 14.19 -5.78
C LEU A 144 -4.54 13.48 -5.13
N PRO A 145 -4.77 12.61 -4.14
CA PRO A 145 -3.69 11.89 -3.50
C PRO A 145 -3.07 10.91 -4.50
N PHE A 146 -1.74 10.84 -4.46
CA PHE A 146 -0.97 9.86 -5.21
C PHE A 146 0.14 9.31 -4.32
N GLU A 147 0.55 8.08 -4.62
CA GLU A 147 1.67 7.42 -3.97
C GLU A 147 2.75 7.21 -5.03
N SER A 148 3.97 7.67 -4.77
CA SER A 148 5.13 7.28 -5.58
C SER A 148 5.70 5.99 -5.02
N PHE A 149 6.29 5.15 -5.85
CA PHE A 149 6.98 3.96 -5.40
C PHE A 149 8.17 3.61 -6.30
N THR A 150 9.18 3.01 -5.70
CA THR A 150 10.25 2.29 -6.38
C THR A 150 10.06 0.80 -6.11
N GLN A 151 10.96 -0.04 -6.61
CA GLN A 151 10.89 -1.49 -6.40
C GLN A 151 10.80 -1.88 -4.91
N GLN A 152 11.39 -1.09 -4.01
CA GLN A 152 11.54 -1.45 -2.59
C GLN A 152 10.82 -0.50 -1.63
N LYS A 153 10.47 0.70 -2.08
CA LYS A 153 10.02 1.80 -1.23
C LYS A 153 8.75 2.40 -1.79
N VAL A 154 7.84 2.78 -0.91
CA VAL A 154 6.63 3.54 -1.25
C VAL A 154 6.71 4.88 -0.52
N TYR A 155 6.47 5.95 -1.26
CA TYR A 155 6.48 7.32 -0.77
C TYR A 155 5.03 7.83 -0.69
N GLN A 156 4.57 8.09 0.53
CA GLN A 156 3.22 8.58 0.78
C GLN A 156 3.25 10.06 1.17
N LEU A 157 2.51 10.88 0.43
CA LEU A 157 2.42 12.32 0.67
C LEU A 157 1.50 12.67 1.84
N GLU A 158 0.58 11.77 2.21
CA GLU A 158 -0.40 11.99 3.28
C GLU A 158 0.23 12.14 4.67
N MET A 159 1.43 11.61 4.88
CA MET A 159 2.12 11.71 6.16
C MET A 159 2.73 13.10 6.43
N GLY A 160 2.68 14.00 5.44
CA GLY A 160 3.23 15.35 5.53
C GLY A 160 4.75 15.38 5.72
N LEU A 161 5.31 16.58 5.86
CA LEU A 161 6.75 16.78 6.06
C LEU A 161 7.25 16.45 7.49
N LEU A 162 6.34 16.07 8.39
CA LEU A 162 6.64 15.81 9.80
C LEU A 162 7.11 14.38 10.08
N ARG A 163 6.88 13.46 9.15
CA ARG A 163 7.29 12.06 9.24
C ARG A 163 8.13 11.68 8.03
N HIS A 164 8.90 10.60 8.16
CA HIS A 164 9.66 10.04 7.06
C HIS A 164 8.67 9.61 5.96
N PRO A 165 8.69 10.23 4.77
CA PRO A 165 7.75 9.91 3.70
C PRO A 165 7.96 8.51 3.12
N GLU A 166 9.17 7.97 3.32
CA GLU A 166 9.58 6.63 2.88
C GLU A 166 9.02 5.55 3.80
N GLU A 167 8.14 4.73 3.26
CA GLU A 167 7.71 3.49 3.89
C GLU A 167 8.19 2.29 3.07
N LYS A 168 8.73 1.28 3.75
CA LYS A 168 8.76 -0.06 3.15
C LYS A 168 7.32 -0.50 3.02
N PRO A 169 6.85 -1.00 1.86
CA PRO A 169 5.47 -1.45 1.72
C PRO A 169 5.17 -2.48 2.83
N VAL A 170 4.45 -2.11 3.89
CA VAL A 170 4.43 -2.91 5.14
C VAL A 170 3.58 -4.17 4.97
N ARG A 171 2.54 -4.09 4.13
CA ARG A 171 1.59 -5.18 3.88
C ARG A 171 2.01 -5.98 2.65
N LYS A 172 1.98 -7.31 2.78
CA LYS A 172 2.30 -8.25 1.70
C LYS A 172 1.42 -8.00 0.47
N ASP A 173 0.12 -7.85 0.66
CA ASP A 173 -0.84 -7.63 -0.44
C ASP A 173 -0.48 -6.40 -1.29
N LYS A 174 -0.04 -5.30 -0.66
CA LYS A 174 0.37 -4.08 -1.36
C LYS A 174 1.69 -4.28 -2.12
N ARG A 175 2.62 -5.10 -1.59
CA ARG A 175 3.85 -5.47 -2.30
C ARG A 175 3.52 -6.26 -3.55
N ASP A 176 2.68 -7.27 -3.40
CA ASP A 176 2.30 -8.18 -4.46
C ASP A 176 1.54 -7.43 -5.56
N GLU A 177 0.64 -6.49 -5.20
CA GLU A 177 -0.05 -5.58 -6.13
C GLU A 177 0.92 -4.72 -6.96
N LEU A 178 1.92 -4.09 -6.32
CA LEU A 178 2.90 -3.25 -7.00
C LEU A 178 3.85 -4.08 -7.87
N ALA A 179 4.27 -5.26 -7.40
CA ALA A 179 5.10 -6.18 -8.14
C ALA A 179 4.39 -6.67 -9.41
N GLU A 180 3.12 -7.05 -9.29
CA GLU A 180 2.29 -7.46 -10.42
C GLU A 180 2.13 -6.35 -11.47
N ALA A 181 1.98 -5.10 -11.03
CA ALA A 181 1.94 -3.95 -11.94
C ALA A 181 3.26 -3.77 -12.70
N ILE A 182 4.41 -3.88 -12.01
CA ILE A 182 5.74 -3.80 -12.63
C ILE A 182 5.94 -4.95 -13.63
N GLU A 183 5.60 -6.18 -13.24
CA GLU A 183 5.70 -7.36 -14.10
C GLU A 183 4.83 -7.25 -15.34
N SER A 184 3.58 -6.79 -15.18
CA SER A 184 2.67 -6.52 -16.30
C SER A 184 3.25 -5.47 -17.26
N GLY A 185 3.86 -4.42 -16.72
CA GLY A 185 4.55 -3.40 -17.51
C GLY A 185 5.73 -3.97 -18.31
N LEU A 186 6.56 -4.80 -17.68
CA LEU A 186 7.68 -5.48 -18.34
C LEU A 186 7.21 -6.44 -19.43
N GLU A 187 6.13 -7.19 -19.19
CA GLU A 187 5.52 -8.05 -20.21
C GLU A 187 5.10 -7.22 -21.43
N ILE A 188 4.46 -6.06 -21.21
CA ILE A 188 4.04 -5.17 -22.29
C ILE A 188 5.23 -4.60 -23.08
N LEU A 189 6.34 -4.24 -22.42
CA LEU A 189 7.54 -3.73 -23.09
C LEU A 189 8.25 -4.82 -23.89
N ASN A 190 8.29 -6.04 -23.36
CA ASN A 190 9.02 -7.15 -23.95
C ASN A 190 8.18 -7.96 -24.94
N ARG A 191 6.90 -7.63 -25.13
CA ARG A 191 6.05 -8.25 -26.15
C ARG A 191 6.67 -8.01 -27.54
N PRO A 192 6.88 -9.06 -28.34
CA PRO A 192 7.46 -8.93 -29.67
C PRO A 192 6.51 -8.12 -30.56
N LYS A 193 6.96 -6.97 -31.05
CA LYS A 193 6.18 -6.21 -32.04
C LYS A 193 6.44 -6.85 -33.41
N SER A 194 5.36 -7.10 -34.16
CA SER A 194 5.41 -7.74 -35.49
C SER A 194 6.35 -7.03 -36.49
N ASN A 195 6.73 -5.78 -36.23
CA ASN A 195 7.50 -4.92 -37.13
C ASN A 195 8.80 -4.37 -36.50
N SER A 196 9.23 -4.85 -35.32
CA SER A 196 10.46 -4.35 -34.69
C SER A 196 11.70 -5.06 -35.23
N SER A 197 12.65 -4.27 -35.70
CA SER A 197 14.01 -4.65 -36.07
C SER A 197 14.66 -5.57 -35.02
N ILE A 198 15.55 -6.46 -35.48
CA ILE A 198 16.30 -7.51 -34.77
C ILE A 198 16.95 -7.09 -33.42
N ASN A 199 17.00 -5.80 -33.10
CA ASN A 199 17.57 -5.22 -31.89
C ASN A 199 16.50 -4.57 -30.98
N HIS A 200 15.50 -5.32 -30.52
CA HIS A 200 14.59 -4.85 -29.46
C HIS A 200 15.26 -5.01 -28.09
N ARG A 201 15.50 -3.92 -27.36
CA ARG A 201 16.06 -3.97 -26.01
C ARG A 201 15.11 -4.72 -25.08
N ILE A 202 15.64 -5.71 -24.36
CA ILE A 202 14.90 -6.45 -23.34
C ILE A 202 14.95 -5.62 -22.05
N TYR A 203 13.78 -5.28 -21.52
CA TYR A 203 13.64 -4.56 -20.26
C TYR A 203 13.60 -5.55 -19.10
N SER A 204 14.31 -5.22 -18.02
CA SER A 204 14.30 -5.96 -16.77
C SER A 204 13.79 -5.09 -15.62
N ILE A 205 13.54 -5.71 -14.46
CA ILE A 205 13.15 -5.00 -13.23
C ILE A 205 14.22 -3.96 -12.84
N SER A 206 15.49 -4.18 -13.18
CA SER A 206 16.58 -3.21 -12.95
C SER A 206 16.44 -1.92 -13.76
N ASP A 207 15.69 -1.95 -14.87
CA ASP A 207 15.44 -0.76 -15.68
C ASP A 207 14.29 0.08 -15.11
N PHE A 208 13.54 -0.43 -14.13
CA PHE A 208 12.47 0.31 -13.47
C PHE A 208 13.06 1.40 -12.56
N ILE A 209 12.59 2.63 -12.73
CA ILE A 209 13.08 3.80 -11.97
C ILE A 209 12.07 4.15 -10.87
N GLU A 210 10.86 4.50 -11.28
CA GLU A 210 9.82 4.99 -10.39
C GLU A 210 8.44 4.69 -10.99
N GLY A 211 7.46 4.50 -10.12
CA GLY A 211 6.06 4.40 -10.48
C GLY A 211 5.21 5.31 -9.62
N ILE A 212 4.07 5.73 -10.17
CA ILE A 212 3.05 6.50 -9.50
C ILE A 212 1.77 5.68 -9.47
N ARG A 213 1.19 5.54 -8.28
CA ARG A 213 -0.09 4.87 -8.03
C ARG A 213 -1.14 5.91 -7.64
N ARG A 214 -2.29 5.87 -8.31
CA ARG A 214 -3.45 6.73 -8.04
C ARG A 214 -4.70 5.89 -8.00
N THR A 215 -5.51 6.01 -6.95
CA THR A 215 -6.74 5.22 -6.79
C THR A 215 -7.97 6.10 -6.94
N GLU A 216 -8.77 5.84 -7.97
CA GLU A 216 -10.12 6.38 -8.16
C GLU A 216 -11.12 5.42 -7.49
N ARG A 217 -11.77 5.86 -6.41
CA ARG A 217 -12.66 5.00 -5.58
C ARG A 217 -13.73 4.25 -6.39
N ASP A 218 -14.25 4.86 -7.43
CA ASP A 218 -15.38 4.33 -8.20
C ASP A 218 -14.98 3.63 -9.51
N LYS A 219 -13.70 3.74 -9.92
CA LYS A 219 -13.25 3.25 -11.24
C LYS A 219 -12.11 2.25 -11.16
N GLY A 220 -11.21 2.40 -10.20
CA GLY A 220 -10.04 1.53 -10.04
C GLY A 220 -8.75 2.27 -9.75
N THR A 221 -7.63 1.60 -9.98
CA THR A 221 -6.29 2.12 -9.68
C THR A 221 -5.49 2.30 -10.96
N LEU A 222 -4.92 3.48 -11.12
CA LEU A 222 -3.98 3.86 -12.17
C LEU A 222 -2.55 3.63 -11.67
N TYR A 223 -1.72 3.06 -12.55
CA TYR A 223 -0.29 2.98 -12.39
C TYR A 223 0.40 3.63 -13.57
N GLU A 224 1.31 4.53 -13.29
CA GLU A 224 2.22 5.09 -14.26
C GLU A 224 3.62 4.58 -13.92
N LEU A 225 4.25 3.85 -14.83
CA LEU A 225 5.54 3.22 -14.62
C LEU A 225 6.57 3.83 -15.57
N ILE A 226 7.73 4.20 -15.02
CA ILE A 226 8.83 4.79 -15.78
C ILE A 226 10.02 3.82 -15.77
N PHE A 227 10.45 3.46 -16.97
CA PHE A 227 11.61 2.62 -17.21
C PHE A 227 12.71 3.40 -17.92
N LYS A 228 13.96 3.03 -17.67
CA LYS A 228 15.14 3.58 -18.32
C LYS A 228 15.18 3.18 -19.80
N GLY A 229 15.36 4.14 -20.70
CA GLY A 229 15.54 3.93 -22.13
C GLY A 229 16.97 3.56 -22.52
N ASP A 230 17.21 3.49 -23.83
CA ASP A 230 18.51 3.10 -24.42
C ASP A 230 19.55 4.20 -24.34
N LYS A 231 19.12 5.46 -24.51
CA LYS A 231 19.99 6.63 -24.46
C LYS A 231 19.89 7.34 -23.12
N GLU A 232 20.90 8.16 -22.82
CA GLU A 232 20.82 9.13 -21.73
C GLU A 232 19.63 10.07 -21.97
N TYR A 233 18.84 10.30 -20.91
CA TYR A 233 17.59 11.08 -20.91
C TYR A 233 16.42 10.50 -21.74
N GLU A 234 16.53 9.27 -22.25
CA GLU A 234 15.39 8.55 -22.82
C GLU A 234 14.75 7.66 -21.75
N PHE A 235 13.42 7.70 -21.66
CA PHE A 235 12.62 6.91 -20.73
C PHE A 235 11.42 6.29 -21.44
N LYS A 236 10.94 5.15 -20.95
CA LYS A 236 9.70 4.52 -21.39
C LYS A 236 8.67 4.71 -20.31
N ARG A 237 7.54 5.31 -20.66
CA ARG A 237 6.39 5.49 -19.77
C ARG A 237 5.30 4.52 -20.17
N ILE A 238 4.86 3.72 -19.22
CA ILE A 238 3.72 2.83 -19.38
C ILE A 238 2.63 3.26 -18.43
N VAL A 239 1.43 3.42 -18.96
CA VAL A 239 0.24 3.71 -18.17
C VAL A 239 -0.62 2.45 -18.14
N LEU A 240 -0.82 1.91 -16.95
CA LEU A 240 -1.65 0.75 -16.69
C LEU A 240 -2.86 1.17 -15.87
N PHE A 241 -4.01 0.58 -16.17
CA PHE A 241 -5.23 0.79 -15.40
C PHE A 241 -5.76 -0.55 -14.91
N ARG A 242 -5.95 -0.64 -13.60
CA ARG A 242 -6.61 -1.75 -12.93
C ARG A 242 -8.03 -1.31 -12.57
N PRO A 243 -9.06 -1.66 -13.37
CA PRO A 243 -10.44 -1.58 -12.91
C PRO A 243 -10.69 -2.60 -11.78
N PHE A 244 -11.94 -2.88 -11.44
CA PHE A 244 -12.31 -3.99 -10.54
C PHE A 244 -12.12 -5.37 -11.21
N GLY A 245 -10.95 -5.59 -11.81
CA GLY A 245 -10.62 -6.73 -12.67
C GLY A 245 -9.12 -6.75 -13.01
N PRO A 246 -8.73 -7.37 -14.15
CA PRO A 246 -7.33 -7.52 -14.53
C PRO A 246 -6.68 -6.17 -14.91
N ILE A 247 -5.35 -6.09 -14.80
CA ILE A 247 -4.59 -4.92 -15.24
C ILE A 247 -4.66 -4.81 -16.76
N MET A 248 -4.94 -3.60 -17.25
CA MET A 248 -4.99 -3.29 -18.66
C MET A 248 -3.95 -2.26 -19.05
N ASN A 249 -3.39 -2.43 -20.25
CA ASN A 249 -2.51 -1.44 -20.86
C ASN A 249 -3.33 -0.28 -21.43
N VAL A 250 -3.00 0.94 -21.04
CA VAL A 250 -3.66 2.16 -21.54
C VAL A 250 -2.75 2.88 -22.53
N ALA A 251 -1.48 3.11 -22.17
CA ALA A 251 -0.54 3.84 -23.02
C ALA A 251 0.89 3.31 -22.87
N ASN A 252 1.64 3.38 -23.97
CA ASN A 252 3.07 3.07 -24.02
C ASN A 252 3.77 4.18 -24.81
N GLU A 253 4.53 5.01 -24.11
CA GLU A 253 5.12 6.24 -24.61
C GLU A 253 6.64 6.22 -24.44
N ASN A 254 7.34 6.80 -25.42
CA ASN A 254 8.77 7.05 -25.32
C ASN A 254 8.96 8.53 -24.97
N LEU A 255 9.55 8.80 -23.81
CA LEU A 255 9.82 10.15 -23.34
C LEU A 255 11.29 10.48 -23.57
N ASN A 256 11.56 11.63 -24.17
CA ASN A 256 12.89 12.22 -24.24
C ASN A 256 12.91 13.47 -23.35
N MET A 257 13.72 13.43 -22.29
CA MET A 257 13.80 14.48 -21.29
C MET A 257 15.05 15.38 -21.44
N ALA A 258 15.83 15.23 -22.51
CA ALA A 258 17.09 15.96 -22.68
C ALA A 258 16.95 17.50 -22.64
N HIS A 259 15.78 18.03 -23.05
CA HIS A 259 15.51 19.47 -23.10
C HIS A 259 14.19 19.86 -22.40
N THR A 260 13.75 19.05 -21.42
CA THR A 260 12.51 19.35 -20.70
C THR A 260 12.72 20.47 -19.68
N LEU A 261 11.94 21.54 -19.79
CA LEU A 261 11.94 22.63 -18.83
C LEU A 261 11.24 22.19 -17.54
N ILE A 262 11.93 22.31 -16.40
CA ILE A 262 11.37 22.03 -15.08
C ILE A 262 11.08 23.34 -14.37
N ASN A 263 9.79 23.63 -14.17
CA ASN A 263 9.34 24.81 -13.43
C ASN A 263 9.13 24.44 -11.96
N ILE A 264 9.94 25.03 -11.06
CA ILE A 264 9.83 24.79 -9.62
C ILE A 264 9.21 26.02 -8.97
N ILE A 265 8.02 25.86 -8.37
CA ILE A 265 7.34 26.92 -7.63
C ILE A 265 7.65 26.72 -6.14
N VAL A 266 8.31 27.71 -5.53
CA VAL A 266 8.71 27.64 -4.12
C VAL A 266 8.18 28.87 -3.36
N PRO A 267 7.49 28.71 -2.22
CA PRO A 267 7.12 29.83 -1.37
C PRO A 267 8.34 30.35 -0.60
N LEU A 268 8.96 31.42 -1.11
CA LEU A 268 10.25 31.93 -0.60
C LEU A 268 10.14 33.06 0.43
N THR A 269 8.99 33.24 1.10
CA THR A 269 8.77 34.40 1.97
C THR A 269 9.87 34.53 3.03
N LYS A 270 10.69 35.59 2.90
CA LYS A 270 11.87 35.93 3.72
C LYS A 270 13.05 34.92 3.68
N ARG A 271 13.08 33.98 2.73
CA ARG A 271 14.09 32.90 2.64
C ARG A 271 14.77 32.76 1.26
N VAL A 272 14.76 33.83 0.46
CA VAL A 272 15.35 33.83 -0.90
C VAL A 272 16.86 33.57 -0.87
N SER A 273 17.60 34.20 0.04
CA SER A 273 19.06 34.03 0.16
C SER A 273 19.45 32.61 0.55
N THR A 274 18.74 32.00 1.49
CA THR A 274 18.96 30.60 1.90
C THR A 274 18.63 29.63 0.78
N PHE A 275 17.59 29.91 -0.01
CA PHE A 275 17.25 29.08 -1.17
C PHE A 275 18.27 29.20 -2.29
N GLN A 276 18.80 30.41 -2.56
CA GLN A 276 19.89 30.59 -3.51
C GLN A 276 21.13 29.80 -3.11
N GLN A 277 21.52 29.84 -1.83
CA GLN A 277 22.65 29.04 -1.33
C GLN A 277 22.37 27.54 -1.44
N PHE A 278 21.15 27.09 -1.13
CA PHE A 278 20.74 25.71 -1.35
C PHE A 278 20.86 25.32 -2.83
N MET A 279 20.37 26.14 -3.76
CA MET A 279 20.44 25.86 -5.19
C MET A 279 21.88 25.82 -5.71
N GLN A 280 22.76 26.65 -5.19
CA GLN A 280 24.19 26.59 -5.51
C GLN A 280 24.81 25.29 -5.03
N ASN A 281 24.53 24.88 -3.79
CA ASN A 281 25.01 23.61 -3.24
C ASN A 281 24.42 22.41 -3.99
N PHE A 282 23.13 22.45 -4.29
CA PHE A 282 22.42 21.43 -5.04
C PHE A 282 23.03 21.28 -6.44
N ARG A 283 23.29 22.38 -7.14
CA ARG A 283 23.96 22.36 -8.44
C ARG A 283 25.35 21.73 -8.36
N LEU A 284 26.13 22.06 -7.34
CA LEU A 284 27.47 21.49 -7.15
C LEU A 284 27.44 19.99 -6.85
N VAL A 285 26.48 19.51 -6.06
CA VAL A 285 26.38 18.09 -5.68
C VAL A 285 25.73 17.24 -6.76
N SER A 286 24.73 17.76 -7.47
CA SER A 286 23.94 17.00 -8.44
C SER A 286 24.48 17.00 -9.87
N LEU A 287 25.44 17.87 -10.23
CA LEU A 287 26.11 17.85 -11.55
C LEU A 287 27.53 17.26 -11.50
N LEU A 288 28.02 16.84 -10.34
CA LEU A 288 29.31 16.15 -10.17
C LEU A 288 29.17 14.62 -10.04
N LEU A 289 27.96 14.09 -10.22
CA LEU A 289 27.61 12.67 -10.35
C LEU A 289 27.00 12.44 -11.74
#